data_AF-A0A212IXU8-F1
#
_entry.id   AF-A0A212IXU8-F1
#
_cell.length_a   1.000
_cell.length_b   1.000
_cell.length_c   1.000
_cell.angle_alpha   90.00
_cell.angle_beta   90.00
_cell.angle_gamma   90.00
#
_symmetry.space_group_name_H-M   'P 1'
#
loop_
_entity.id
_entity.type
_entity.pdbx_description
1 polymer ?
#
loop_
_entity_poly.entity_id
_entity_poly.type
_entity_poly.pdbx_seq_one_letter_code
_entity_poly.pdbx_strand_id
1 'polypeptide(L)' 'MKNKWTDNEKSILLGYTQSSDEETVEDTLEYIRHMMYFEGNHPELKERSIGAIKNMYYKVTNGI' A
#
# COMPACT_ATOMS: atom_id res chain seq x y z
N MET A 1 -5.15 -3.63 -19.31
CA MET A 1 -4.74 -2.37 -18.64
C MET A 1 -3.26 -2.48 -18.30
N LYS A 2 -2.41 -1.51 -18.67
CA LYS A 2 -0.99 -1.52 -18.23
C LYS A 2 -0.98 -1.49 -16.70
N ASN A 3 -0.50 -2.55 -16.06
CA ASN A 3 -0.46 -2.63 -14.60
C ASN A 3 0.54 -1.58 -14.12
N LYS A 4 0.03 -0.51 -13.49
CA LYS A 4 0.87 0.59 -13.01
C LYS A 4 1.62 0.24 -11.72
N TRP A 5 1.34 -0.91 -11.12
CA TRP A 5 1.94 -1.41 -9.89
C TRP A 5 2.79 -2.63 -10.22
N THR A 6 4.04 -2.58 -9.77
CA THR A 6 4.96 -3.73 -9.80
C THR A 6 4.57 -4.75 -8.75
N ASP A 7 5.04 -6.00 -8.91
CA ASP A 7 4.77 -7.04 -7.91
C ASP A 7 5.51 -6.76 -6.60
N ASN A 8 6.66 -6.08 -6.64
CA ASN A 8 7.36 -5.60 -5.46
C ASN A 8 6.50 -4.61 -4.65
N GLU A 9 5.91 -3.61 -5.30
CA GLU A 9 5.03 -2.64 -4.62
C GLU A 9 3.83 -3.32 -3.96
N LYS A 10 3.24 -4.33 -4.61
CA LYS A 10 2.12 -5.10 -4.04
C LYS A 10 2.58 -5.93 -2.84
N SER A 11 3.74 -6.56 -2.92
CA SER A 11 4.30 -7.34 -1.82
C SER A 11 4.60 -6.46 -0.60
N ILE A 12 5.14 -5.26 -0.81
CA ILE A 12 5.39 -4.29 0.27
C ILE A 12 4.07 -3.83 0.88
N LEU A 13 3.08 -3.46 0.05
CA LEU A 13 1.75 -3.06 0.54
C LEU A 13 1.10 -4.15 1.39
N LEU A 14 1.18 -5.41 0.95
CA LEU A 14 0.67 -6.56 1.71
C LEU A 14 1.44 -6.78 3.01
N GLY A 15 2.76 -6.58 3.00
CA GLY A 15 3.59 -6.66 4.20
C GLY A 15 3.13 -5.66 5.27
N TYR A 16 2.96 -4.38 4.90
CA TYR A 16 2.46 -3.37 5.82
C TYR A 16 0.99 -3.57 6.21
N THR A 17 0.17 -4.12 5.32
CA THR A 17 -1.19 -4.52 5.65
C THR A 17 -1.22 -5.57 6.77
N GLN A 18 -0.32 -6.55 6.72
CA GLN A 18 -0.25 -7.63 7.71
C GLN A 18 0.43 -7.21 9.02
N SER A 19 1.29 -6.19 8.98
CA SER A 19 1.96 -5.65 10.17
C SER A 19 1.16 -4.55 10.88
N SER A 20 0.12 -4.02 10.23
CA SER A 20 -0.74 -2.99 10.80
C SER A 20 -1.59 -3.54 11.94
N ASP A 21 -1.56 -2.87 13.09
CA ASP A 21 -2.42 -3.10 14.26
C ASP A 21 -3.53 -2.05 14.40
N GLU A 22 -3.67 -1.17 13.39
CA GLU A 22 -4.69 -0.13 13.33
C GLU A 22 -6.13 -0.69 13.37
N GLU A 23 -7.02 0.01 14.08
CA GLU A 23 -8.39 -0.45 14.30
C GLU A 23 -9.31 -0.26 13.09
N THR A 24 -8.97 0.67 12.19
CA THR A 24 -9.79 1.00 11.02
C THR A 24 -9.02 0.79 9.71
N VAL A 25 -9.79 0.55 8.63
CA VAL A 25 -9.21 0.41 7.29
C VAL A 25 -8.62 1.74 6.82
N GLU A 26 -9.27 2.86 7.15
CA GLU A 26 -8.77 4.20 6.85
C GLU A 26 -7.38 4.44 7.48
N ASP A 27 -7.22 4.12 8.77
CA ASP A 27 -5.95 4.29 9.48
C ASP A 27 -4.88 3.34 8.94
N THR A 28 -5.25 2.09 8.65
CA THR A 28 -4.38 1.11 7.98
C THR A 28 -3.84 1.65 6.65
N LEU A 29 -4.68 2.31 5.84
CA LEU A 29 -4.28 2.85 4.54
C LEU A 29 -3.34 4.05 4.65
N GLU A 30 -3.55 4.92 5.63
CA GLU A 30 -2.63 6.04 5.91
C GLU A 30 -1.30 5.53 6.48
N TYR A 31 -1.34 4.54 7.38
CA TYR A 31 -0.15 3.85 7.87
C TYR A 31 0.68 3.27 6.71
N ILE A 32 0.06 2.49 5.82
CA ILE A 32 0.72 1.92 4.64
C ILE A 32 1.35 3.03 3.79
N ARG A 33 0.62 4.14 3.56
CA ARG A 33 1.13 5.27 2.77
C ARG A 33 2.38 5.87 3.38
N HIS A 34 2.35 6.11 4.70
CA HIS A 34 3.49 6.63 5.44
C HIS A 34 4.70 5.69 5.34
N MET A 35 4.50 4.41 5.61
CA MET A 35 5.56 3.42 5.59
C MET A 35 6.17 3.20 4.20
N MET A 36 5.35 3.25 3.14
CA MET A 36 5.83 3.07 1.77
C MET A 36 6.58 4.28 1.23
N TYR A 37 6.20 5.52 1.58
CA TYR A 37 6.65 6.70 0.84
C TYR A 37 7.26 7.81 1.70
N PHE A 38 6.98 7.88 2.99
CA PHE A 38 7.33 9.05 3.81
C PHE A 38 8.38 8.76 4.88
N GLU A 39 8.47 7.52 5.37
CA GLU A 39 9.51 7.11 6.33
C GLU A 39 10.89 6.84 5.67
N GLY A 40 10.97 6.91 4.34
CA GLY A 40 12.22 6.63 3.60
C GLY A 40 12.58 5.15 3.53
N ASN A 41 11.68 4.25 3.90
CA ASN A 41 11.89 2.79 3.83
C ASN A 41 12.09 2.28 2.39
N HIS A 42 11.48 2.96 1.42
CA HIS A 42 11.49 2.57 0.02
C HIS A 42 11.73 3.77 -0.91
N PRO A 43 12.94 4.35 -0.92
CA PRO A 43 13.26 5.53 -1.72
C PRO A 43 13.18 5.29 -3.24
N GLU A 44 13.18 4.03 -3.66
CA GLU A 44 12.99 3.61 -5.04
C GLU A 44 11.53 3.73 -5.52
N LEU A 45 10.57 3.83 -4.61
CA LEU A 45 9.16 3.89 -4.94
C LEU A 45 8.72 5.30 -5.27
N LYS A 46 7.90 5.42 -6.31
CA LYS A 46 7.24 6.66 -6.65
C LYS A 46 5.98 6.83 -5.80
N GLU A 47 5.87 7.94 -5.09
CA GLU A 47 4.70 8.26 -4.26
C GLU A 47 3.39 8.11 -5.05
N ARG A 48 2.38 7.54 -4.36
CA ARG A 48 1.01 7.40 -4.85
C ARG A 48 0.04 8.08 -3.90
N SER A 49 -1.08 8.55 -4.46
CA SER A 49 -2.16 9.10 -3.65
C SER A 49 -2.82 8.01 -2.80
N ILE A 50 -3.40 8.42 -1.67
CA ILE A 50 -4.16 7.53 -0.78
C ILE A 50 -5.26 6.74 -1.53
N GLY A 51 -5.93 7.37 -2.50
CA GLY A 51 -6.94 6.70 -3.33
C GLY A 51 -6.38 5.58 -4.21
N ALA A 52 -5.13 5.70 -4.68
CA ALA A 52 -4.47 4.64 -5.45
C ALA A 52 -4.07 3.47 -4.54
N ILE A 53 -3.64 3.74 -3.31
CA ILE A 53 -3.33 2.73 -2.30
C ILE A 53 -4.60 1.99 -1.89
N LYS A 54 -5.68 2.71 -1.56
CA LYS A 54 -7.01 2.14 -1.27
C LYS A 54 -7.49 1.19 -2.35
N ASN A 55 -7.37 1.60 -3.61
CA ASN A 55 -7.77 0.76 -4.75
C ASN A 55 -6.93 -0.52 -4.84
N MET A 56 -5.61 -0.41 -4.64
CA MET A 56 -4.72 -1.57 -4.72
C MET A 56 -4.91 -2.51 -3.52
N TYR A 57 -5.05 -1.97 -2.31
CA TYR A 57 -5.37 -2.71 -1.09
C TYR A 57 -6.56 -3.63 -1.31
N TYR A 58 -7.71 -3.10 -1.73
CA TYR A 58 -8.89 -3.95 -1.95
C TYR A 58 -8.72 -4.97 -3.06
N LYS A 59 -7.93 -4.68 -4.11
CA LYS A 59 -7.65 -5.67 -5.17
C LYS A 59 -6.84 -6.85 -4.62
N VAL A 60 -5.78 -6.56 -3.86
CA VAL A 60 -4.91 -7.60 -3.32
C VAL A 60 -5.55 -8.38 -2.18
N THR A 61 -6.40 -7.76 -1.36
CA THR A 61 -7.07 -8.46 -0.24
C THR A 61 -8.32 -9.23 -0.67
N ASN A 62 -9.02 -8.78 -1.72
CA ASN A 62 -10.23 -9.45 -2.19
C ASN A 62 -9.96 -10.48 -3.31
N GLY A 63 -8.70 -10.65 -3.72
CA GLY A 63 -8.29 -11.64 -4.73
C GLY A 63 -8.78 -11.35 -6.16
N ILE A 64 -8.89 -10.07 -6.54
CA ILE A 64 -9.36 -9.61 -7.88
C ILE A 64 -8.19 -9.15 -8.77
#